data_AF-A0AAN2XA38-F1
#
_entry.id   AF-A0AAN2XA38-F1
#
_cell.length_a   1.000
_cell.length_b   1.000
_cell.length_c   1.000
_cell.angle_alpha   90.00
_cell.angle_beta   90.00
_cell.angle_gamma   90.00
#
_symmetry.space_group_name_H-M   'P 1'
#
loop_
_entity.id
_entity.type
_entity.pdbx_description
1 polymer ?
#
loop_
_entity_poly.entity_id
_entity_poly.type
_entity_poly.pdbx_seq_one_letter_code
_entity_poly.pdbx_strand_id
1 'polypeptide(L)'
;MQFFRLLWTFTWKQALCCIFPGIIFISLALTKWMDIPFIARYDLLLIICLVTQILLIKFDLETWDELKVIMVFHLIGLGLEIYKVHMGSWSYPAPGFMKILGVPLYSGFMYASVASYICQAWKRFNLKMTNWPNIWLVCIICTAIYANFFTHHFIMDFRWILIVLVLILFRKTYVYFKVSSTQLKMPLSFSFLCIAFFIYLAENIASFYGAWAYPDQLIAWRPVHVSKITSWYLLVIISIIIVAQLKFVKQKLEQTSVNAKSEATLK
;
A
#
# COMPACT_ATOMS: atom_id res chain seq x y z
N MET A 1 -24.42 8.46 21.07
CA MET A 1 -24.82 7.40 20.10
C MET A 1 -24.30 7.64 18.67
N GLN A 2 -24.39 8.87 18.12
CA GLN A 2 -23.92 9.16 16.74
C GLN A 2 -22.42 8.91 16.51
N PHE A 3 -21.56 9.28 17.47
CA PHE A 3 -20.11 9.04 17.38
C PHE A 3 -19.79 7.54 17.20
N PHE A 4 -20.31 6.68 18.07
CA PHE A 4 -20.09 5.23 17.99
C PHE A 4 -20.60 4.63 16.68
N ARG A 5 -21.75 5.11 16.17
CA ARG A 5 -22.28 4.69 14.86
C ARG A 5 -21.34 5.09 13.72
N LEU A 6 -20.82 6.31 13.74
CA LEU A 6 -19.85 6.78 12.73
C LEU A 6 -18.54 6.01 12.82
N LEU A 7 -18.02 5.80 14.04
CA LEU A 7 -16.81 5.02 14.28
C LEU A 7 -16.96 3.59 13.77
N TRP A 8 -18.06 2.91 14.11
CA TRP A 8 -18.37 1.58 13.61
C TRP A 8 -18.43 1.53 12.08
N THR A 9 -19.14 2.48 11.47
CA THR A 9 -19.28 2.54 10.00
C THR A 9 -17.94 2.80 9.32
N PHE A 10 -17.11 3.67 9.90
CA PHE A 10 -15.76 3.95 9.42
C PHE A 10 -14.90 2.69 9.50
N THR A 11 -14.85 2.04 10.66
CA THR A 11 -14.07 0.81 10.87
C THR A 11 -14.53 -0.33 9.96
N TRP A 12 -15.83 -0.51 9.79
CA TRP A 12 -16.38 -1.51 8.87
C TRP A 12 -15.97 -1.24 7.42
N LYS A 13 -16.06 0.02 6.96
CA LYS A 13 -15.58 0.40 5.63
C LYS A 13 -14.07 0.20 5.48
N GLN A 14 -13.27 0.47 6.51
CA GLN A 14 -11.83 0.19 6.50
C GLN A 14 -11.57 -1.31 6.35
N ALA A 15 -12.27 -2.16 7.11
CA ALA A 15 -12.17 -3.61 6.98
C ALA A 15 -12.50 -4.09 5.55
N LEU A 16 -13.53 -3.52 4.91
CA LEU A 16 -13.86 -3.79 3.51
C LEU A 16 -12.80 -3.31 2.52
N CYS A 17 -12.02 -2.28 2.83
CA CYS A 17 -10.86 -1.88 2.03
C CYS A 17 -9.70 -2.88 2.19
N CYS A 18 -9.65 -3.58 3.32
CA CYS A 18 -8.60 -4.52 3.68
C CYS A 18 -8.91 -5.97 3.30
N ILE A 19 -9.88 -6.26 2.42
CA ILE A 19 -10.21 -7.65 2.05
C ILE A 19 -8.98 -8.37 1.50
N PHE A 20 -8.24 -7.78 0.56
CA PHE A 20 -7.05 -8.41 0.00
C PHE A 20 -5.92 -8.62 1.04
N PRO A 21 -5.42 -7.58 1.74
CA PRO A 21 -4.38 -7.80 2.77
C PRO A 21 -4.87 -8.69 3.93
N GLY A 22 -6.16 -8.64 4.26
CA GLY A 22 -6.77 -9.52 5.27
C GLY A 22 -6.68 -11.00 4.88
N ILE A 23 -6.96 -11.33 3.61
CA ILE A 23 -6.77 -12.69 3.09
C ILE A 23 -5.29 -13.09 3.18
N ILE A 24 -4.35 -12.20 2.80
CA ILE A 24 -2.91 -12.48 2.94
C ILE A 24 -2.54 -12.81 4.39
N PHE A 25 -3.00 -12.03 5.38
CA PHE A 25 -2.69 -12.31 6.79
C PHE A 25 -3.31 -13.61 7.30
N ILE A 26 -4.57 -13.90 6.92
CA ILE A 26 -5.21 -15.17 7.26
C ILE A 26 -4.42 -16.33 6.66
N SER A 27 -4.00 -16.23 5.39
CA SER A 27 -3.21 -17.26 4.74
C SER A 27 -1.82 -17.42 5.35
N LEU A 28 -1.15 -16.32 5.74
CA LEU A 28 0.10 -16.38 6.48
C LEU A 28 -0.07 -17.13 7.81
N ALA A 29 -1.15 -16.84 8.55
CA ALA A 29 -1.46 -17.49 9.82
C ALA A 29 -1.76 -18.98 9.65
N LEU A 30 -2.63 -19.34 8.71
CA LEU A 30 -2.99 -20.74 8.45
C LEU A 30 -1.78 -21.55 7.98
N THR A 31 -1.04 -21.04 6.98
CA THR A 31 0.12 -21.74 6.41
C THR A 31 1.34 -21.79 7.33
N LYS A 32 1.32 -21.08 8.46
CA LYS A 32 2.37 -21.22 9.49
C LYS A 32 2.26 -22.56 10.23
N TRP A 33 1.05 -23.06 10.41
CA TRP A 33 0.76 -24.27 11.20
C TRP A 33 0.25 -25.43 10.35
N MET A 34 -0.04 -25.17 9.07
CA MET A 34 -0.51 -26.18 8.12
C MET A 34 0.56 -26.41 7.07
N ASP A 35 1.14 -27.60 7.07
CA ASP A 35 2.00 -28.07 5.99
C ASP A 35 1.15 -28.79 4.96
N ILE A 36 1.08 -28.22 3.75
CA ILE A 36 0.42 -28.88 2.60
C ILE A 36 1.48 -29.70 1.86
N PRO A 37 1.32 -31.03 1.74
CA PRO A 37 2.25 -31.86 1.01
C PRO A 37 2.45 -31.36 -0.43
N PHE A 38 3.69 -31.45 -0.92
CA PHE A 38 4.07 -31.16 -2.31
C PHE A 38 3.96 -29.70 -2.78
N ILE A 39 3.50 -28.77 -1.94
CA ILE A 39 3.43 -27.34 -2.28
C ILE A 39 4.25 -26.55 -1.26
N ALA A 40 5.31 -25.90 -1.72
CA ALA A 40 6.10 -25.06 -0.84
C ALA A 40 5.28 -23.85 -0.38
N ARG A 41 5.46 -23.46 0.90
CA ARG A 41 4.62 -22.47 1.57
C ARG A 41 4.48 -21.16 0.80
N TYR A 42 5.58 -20.61 0.28
CA TYR A 42 5.53 -19.35 -0.46
C TYR A 42 4.84 -19.46 -1.81
N ASP A 43 4.86 -20.63 -2.44
CA ASP A 43 4.14 -20.88 -3.70
C ASP A 43 2.64 -21.01 -3.44
N LEU A 44 2.25 -21.63 -2.32
CA LEU A 44 0.86 -21.67 -1.87
C LEU A 44 0.32 -20.25 -1.62
N LEU A 45 1.09 -19.39 -0.93
CA LEU A 45 0.70 -17.99 -0.72
C LEU A 45 0.57 -17.24 -2.05
N LEU A 46 1.45 -17.50 -3.03
CA LEU A 46 1.35 -16.92 -4.37
C LEU A 46 0.05 -17.36 -5.07
N ILE A 47 -0.28 -18.65 -5.05
CA ILE A 47 -1.51 -19.19 -5.63
C ILE A 47 -2.73 -18.51 -4.99
N ILE A 48 -2.74 -18.39 -3.66
CA ILE A 48 -3.83 -17.71 -2.94
C ILE A 48 -3.94 -16.25 -3.38
N CYS A 49 -2.81 -15.53 -3.51
CA CYS A 49 -2.82 -14.14 -3.96
C CYS A 49 -3.40 -14.01 -5.38
N LEU A 50 -3.01 -14.89 -6.30
CA LEU A 50 -3.51 -14.91 -7.68
C LEU A 50 -5.01 -15.22 -7.73
N VAL A 51 -5.46 -16.25 -7.02
CA VAL A 51 -6.89 -16.59 -6.93
C VAL A 51 -7.67 -15.44 -6.32
N THR A 52 -7.19 -14.85 -5.23
CA THR A 52 -7.83 -13.70 -4.58
C THR A 52 -7.96 -12.53 -5.54
N GLN A 53 -6.88 -12.21 -6.27
CA GLN A 53 -6.90 -11.13 -7.26
C GLN A 53 -7.95 -11.37 -8.36
N ILE A 54 -8.05 -12.62 -8.86
CA ILE A 54 -9.06 -13.00 -9.86
C ILE A 54 -10.47 -12.85 -9.26
N LEU A 55 -10.69 -13.30 -8.03
CA LEU A 55 -12.00 -13.20 -7.37
C LEU A 55 -12.41 -11.74 -7.11
N LEU A 56 -11.48 -10.87 -6.71
CA LEU A 56 -11.75 -9.45 -6.51
C LEU A 56 -12.25 -8.76 -7.78
N ILE A 57 -11.71 -9.14 -8.95
CA ILE A 57 -12.18 -8.65 -10.24
C ILE A 57 -13.50 -9.31 -10.62
N LYS A 58 -13.63 -10.64 -10.47
CA LYS A 58 -14.83 -11.40 -10.85
C LYS A 58 -16.08 -10.96 -10.08
N PHE A 59 -15.93 -10.55 -8.83
CA PHE A 59 -17.02 -10.07 -7.98
C PHE A 59 -17.17 -8.54 -7.98
N ASP A 60 -16.57 -7.85 -8.95
CA ASP A 60 -16.63 -6.38 -9.13
C ASP A 60 -16.20 -5.58 -7.88
N LEU A 61 -15.41 -6.20 -7.00
CA LEU A 61 -14.80 -5.51 -5.88
C LEU A 61 -13.69 -4.60 -6.40
N GLU A 62 -12.95 -5.03 -7.42
CA GLU A 62 -11.93 -4.27 -8.12
C GLU A 62 -12.23 -4.17 -9.62
N THR A 63 -11.71 -3.11 -10.24
CA THR A 63 -11.81 -2.89 -11.69
C THR A 63 -10.52 -3.27 -12.42
N TRP A 64 -10.60 -3.50 -13.74
CA TRP A 64 -9.42 -3.74 -14.58
C TRP A 64 -8.39 -2.60 -14.53
N ASP A 65 -8.85 -1.35 -14.37
CA ASP A 65 -7.93 -0.23 -14.20
C ASP A 65 -7.22 -0.27 -12.85
N GLU A 66 -7.91 -0.68 -11.78
CA GLU A 66 -7.31 -0.89 -10.47
C GLU A 66 -6.31 -2.05 -10.51
N LEU A 67 -6.61 -3.13 -11.23
CA LEU A 67 -5.68 -4.25 -11.44
C LEU A 67 -4.36 -3.78 -12.08
N LYS A 68 -4.40 -2.91 -13.11
CA LYS A 68 -3.18 -2.37 -13.73
C LYS A 68 -2.30 -1.65 -12.70
N VAL A 69 -2.92 -0.86 -11.82
CA VAL A 69 -2.20 -0.17 -10.74
C VAL A 69 -1.61 -1.20 -9.77
N ILE A 70 -2.40 -2.17 -9.34
CA ILE A 70 -1.97 -3.25 -8.43
C ILE A 70 -0.76 -4.00 -9.02
N MET A 71 -0.77 -4.31 -10.33
CA MET A 71 0.36 -4.95 -11.02
C MET A 71 1.63 -4.09 -11.02
N VAL A 72 1.51 -2.77 -11.19
CA VAL A 72 2.66 -1.84 -11.07
C VAL A 72 3.25 -1.89 -9.67
N PHE A 73 2.40 -1.89 -8.63
CA PHE A 73 2.86 -2.01 -7.25
C PHE A 73 3.49 -3.36 -6.93
N HIS A 74 3.00 -4.44 -7.55
CA HIS A 74 3.62 -5.74 -7.44
C HIS A 74 5.07 -5.71 -7.94
N LEU A 75 5.31 -5.12 -9.12
CA LEU A 75 6.65 -5.04 -9.71
C LEU A 75 7.59 -4.11 -8.91
N ILE A 76 7.12 -2.92 -8.54
CA ILE A 76 7.91 -1.97 -7.74
C ILE A 76 8.25 -2.56 -6.37
N GLY A 77 7.26 -3.18 -5.72
CA GLY A 77 7.43 -3.87 -4.43
C GLY A 77 8.45 -5.00 -4.51
N LEU A 78 8.33 -5.87 -5.52
CA LEU A 78 9.29 -6.95 -5.73
C LEU A 78 10.71 -6.43 -5.98
N GLY A 79 10.87 -5.34 -6.73
CA GLY A 79 12.17 -4.69 -6.94
C GLY A 79 12.79 -4.19 -5.63
N LEU A 80 12.00 -3.55 -4.75
CA LEU A 80 12.45 -3.13 -3.43
C LEU A 80 12.85 -4.33 -2.55
N GLU A 81 12.04 -5.40 -2.56
CA GLU A 81 12.33 -6.63 -1.81
C GLU A 81 13.64 -7.28 -2.26
N ILE A 82 13.87 -7.40 -3.57
CA ILE A 82 15.11 -7.97 -4.12
C ILE A 82 16.32 -7.18 -3.65
N TYR A 83 16.25 -5.85 -3.74
CA TYR A 83 17.32 -4.99 -3.25
C TYR A 83 17.55 -5.17 -1.74
N LYS A 84 16.48 -5.20 -0.95
CA LYS A 84 16.57 -5.28 0.52
C LYS A 84 17.06 -6.62 1.04
N VAL A 85 16.66 -7.71 0.39
CA VAL A 85 17.20 -9.05 0.67
C VAL A 85 18.68 -9.11 0.31
N HIS A 86 19.08 -8.54 -0.83
CA HIS A 86 20.49 -8.47 -1.21
C HIS A 86 21.34 -7.65 -0.24
N MET A 87 20.79 -6.57 0.34
CA MET A 87 21.44 -5.78 1.40
C MET A 87 21.36 -6.42 2.79
N GLY A 88 20.82 -7.63 2.93
CA GLY A 88 20.69 -8.33 4.22
C GLY A 88 19.73 -7.66 5.21
N SER A 89 18.80 -6.81 4.73
CA SER A 89 17.85 -6.11 5.59
C SER A 89 16.83 -7.06 6.22
N TRP A 90 16.48 -8.14 5.51
CA TRP A 90 15.67 -9.26 5.96
C TRP A 90 15.85 -10.44 4.99
N SER A 91 15.25 -11.58 5.31
CA SER A 91 15.28 -12.78 4.47
C SER A 91 13.93 -13.49 4.39
N TYR A 92 13.77 -14.35 3.38
CA TYR A 92 12.61 -15.22 3.17
C TYR A 92 13.00 -16.69 3.39
N PRO A 93 13.01 -17.17 4.67
CA PRO A 93 13.60 -18.45 5.03
C PRO A 93 12.76 -19.68 4.62
N ALA A 94 11.45 -19.53 4.41
CA ALA A 94 10.59 -20.66 4.06
C ALA A 94 10.85 -21.17 2.62
N PRO A 95 10.53 -22.42 2.29
CA PRO A 95 10.70 -22.94 0.94
C PRO A 95 9.76 -22.26 -0.06
N GLY A 96 10.21 -22.17 -1.31
CA GLY A 96 9.44 -21.67 -2.45
C GLY A 96 10.23 -21.79 -3.74
N PHE A 97 9.61 -22.35 -4.78
CA PHE A 97 10.19 -22.47 -6.12
C PHE A 97 10.06 -21.16 -6.90
N MET A 98 8.95 -20.44 -6.73
CA MET A 98 8.69 -19.16 -7.38
C MET A 98 9.38 -18.03 -6.62
N LYS A 99 10.72 -18.09 -6.57
CA LYS A 99 11.60 -17.07 -6.01
C LYS A 99 12.48 -16.47 -7.10
N ILE A 100 12.68 -15.16 -7.05
CA ILE A 100 13.67 -14.44 -7.86
C ILE A 100 14.68 -13.82 -6.89
N LEU A 101 15.95 -14.17 -7.04
CA LEU A 101 17.04 -13.62 -6.21
C LEU A 101 16.77 -13.70 -4.69
N GLY A 102 16.21 -14.84 -4.25
CA GLY A 102 15.86 -15.08 -2.84
C GLY A 102 14.51 -14.52 -2.39
N VAL A 103 13.80 -13.80 -3.25
CA VAL A 103 12.52 -13.16 -2.95
C VAL A 103 11.35 -13.94 -3.58
N PRO A 104 10.37 -14.42 -2.79
CA PRO A 104 9.21 -15.11 -3.33
C PRO A 104 8.26 -14.14 -4.01
N LEU A 105 7.66 -14.54 -5.13
CA LEU A 105 6.78 -13.66 -5.92
C LEU A 105 5.55 -13.17 -5.15
N TYR A 106 5.05 -13.92 -4.16
CA TYR A 106 3.92 -13.45 -3.34
C TYR A 106 4.24 -12.17 -2.56
N SER A 107 5.53 -11.89 -2.28
CA SER A 107 5.94 -10.67 -1.56
C SER A 107 5.54 -9.39 -2.31
N GLY A 108 5.59 -9.39 -3.64
CA GLY A 108 5.08 -8.30 -4.47
C GLY A 108 3.60 -8.04 -4.22
N PHE A 109 2.80 -9.09 -3.98
CA PHE A 109 1.38 -8.93 -3.64
C PHE A 109 1.15 -8.28 -2.27
N MET A 110 2.12 -8.30 -1.35
CA MET A 110 2.01 -7.53 -0.10
C MET A 110 1.98 -6.02 -0.40
N TYR A 111 2.81 -5.54 -1.32
CA TYR A 111 2.76 -4.13 -1.78
C TYR A 111 1.53 -3.86 -2.64
N ALA A 112 1.19 -4.79 -3.52
CA ALA A 112 -0.01 -4.71 -4.36
C ALA A 112 -1.29 -4.59 -3.52
N SER A 113 -1.34 -5.26 -2.37
CA SER A 113 -2.46 -5.17 -1.41
C SER A 113 -2.63 -3.77 -0.79
N VAL A 114 -1.54 -3.01 -0.63
CA VAL A 114 -1.59 -1.60 -0.20
C VAL A 114 -2.22 -0.73 -1.29
N ALA A 115 -1.88 -0.96 -2.56
CA ALA A 115 -2.51 -0.26 -3.68
C ALA A 115 -3.99 -0.60 -3.83
N SER A 116 -4.35 -1.88 -3.69
CA SER A 116 -5.73 -2.36 -3.59
C SER A 116 -6.48 -1.61 -2.48
N TYR A 117 -5.92 -1.56 -1.27
CA TYR A 117 -6.49 -0.81 -0.15
C TYR A 117 -6.73 0.67 -0.50
N ILE A 118 -5.76 1.37 -1.09
CA ILE A 118 -5.90 2.79 -1.44
C ILE A 118 -7.00 2.98 -2.50
N CYS A 119 -7.06 2.14 -3.53
CA CYS A 119 -8.12 2.17 -4.54
C CYS A 119 -9.51 1.96 -3.92
N GLN A 120 -9.64 0.96 -3.04
CA GLN A 120 -10.88 0.69 -2.31
C GLN A 120 -11.27 1.84 -1.39
N ALA A 121 -10.31 2.42 -0.66
CA ALA A 121 -10.54 3.55 0.21
C ALA A 121 -11.01 4.76 -0.60
N TRP A 122 -10.39 5.03 -1.75
CA TRP A 122 -10.79 6.10 -2.66
C TRP A 122 -12.26 5.98 -3.07
N LYS A 123 -12.69 4.78 -3.46
CA LYS A 123 -14.06 4.46 -3.87
C LYS A 123 -15.04 4.51 -2.68
N ARG A 124 -14.77 3.77 -1.62
CA ARG A 124 -15.71 3.55 -0.49
C ARG A 124 -15.90 4.79 0.39
N PHE A 125 -14.88 5.64 0.47
CA PHE A 125 -14.92 6.89 1.23
C PHE A 125 -15.16 8.13 0.35
N ASN A 126 -15.23 7.99 -0.98
CA ASN A 126 -15.33 9.12 -1.90
C ASN A 126 -14.28 10.19 -1.57
N LEU A 127 -13.01 9.77 -1.59
CA LEU A 127 -11.91 10.63 -1.16
C LEU A 127 -11.77 11.84 -2.10
N LYS A 128 -11.65 13.03 -1.49
CA LYS A 128 -11.37 14.27 -2.20
C LYS A 128 -10.21 14.98 -1.54
N MET A 129 -9.21 15.35 -2.35
CA MET A 129 -8.06 16.12 -1.87
C MET A 129 -8.23 17.58 -2.26
N THR A 130 -7.76 18.48 -1.40
CA THR A 130 -7.80 19.93 -1.62
C THR A 130 -6.41 20.51 -1.46
N ASN A 131 -6.13 21.62 -2.15
CA ASN A 131 -4.82 22.28 -2.14
C ASN A 131 -3.68 21.29 -2.43
N TRP A 132 -3.83 20.51 -3.50
CA TRP A 132 -2.78 19.59 -3.93
C TRP A 132 -1.53 20.39 -4.33
N PRO A 133 -0.32 20.04 -3.83
CA PRO A 133 0.89 20.79 -4.14
C PRO A 133 1.27 20.67 -5.63
N ASN A 134 2.21 21.52 -6.06
CA ASN A 134 2.74 21.46 -7.42
C ASN A 134 3.24 20.04 -7.73
N ILE A 135 2.78 19.45 -8.84
CA ILE A 135 3.09 18.08 -9.25
C ILE A 135 4.60 17.82 -9.35
N TRP A 136 5.39 18.79 -9.81
CA TRP A 136 6.83 18.62 -9.94
C TRP A 136 7.51 18.47 -8.57
N LEU A 137 7.08 19.25 -7.58
CA LEU A 137 7.57 19.11 -6.21
C LEU A 137 7.18 17.76 -5.60
N VAL A 138 5.97 17.30 -5.91
CA VAL A 138 5.46 15.98 -5.49
C VAL A 138 6.25 14.85 -6.15
N CYS A 139 6.62 14.96 -7.43
CA CYS A 139 7.46 13.97 -8.09
C CYS A 139 8.88 13.98 -7.49
N ILE A 140 9.48 15.16 -7.30
CA ILE A 140 10.81 15.30 -6.70
C ILE A 140 10.87 14.66 -5.32
N ILE A 141 9.89 14.94 -4.44
CA ILE A 141 9.90 14.38 -3.08
C ILE A 141 9.70 12.86 -3.11
N CYS A 142 8.82 12.33 -3.98
CA CYS A 142 8.65 10.88 -4.15
C CYS A 142 9.93 10.20 -4.64
N THR A 143 10.59 10.76 -5.65
CA THR A 143 11.85 10.23 -6.18
C THR A 143 12.94 10.28 -5.12
N ALA A 144 13.06 11.38 -4.37
CA ALA A 144 14.03 11.51 -3.29
C ALA A 144 13.78 10.50 -2.15
N ILE A 145 12.52 10.27 -1.79
CA ILE A 145 12.14 9.24 -0.81
C ILE A 145 12.55 7.87 -1.31
N TYR A 146 12.15 7.50 -2.53
CA TYR A 146 12.43 6.19 -3.10
C TYR A 146 13.94 5.97 -3.20
N ALA A 147 14.69 6.94 -3.73
CA ALA A 147 16.14 6.89 -3.81
C ALA A 147 16.78 6.68 -2.43
N ASN A 148 16.35 7.41 -1.39
CA ASN A 148 16.89 7.24 -0.03
C ASN A 148 16.78 5.80 0.47
N PHE A 149 15.68 5.09 0.20
CA PHE A 149 15.53 3.68 0.58
C PHE A 149 16.53 2.73 -0.10
N PHE A 150 17.03 3.10 -1.28
CA PHE A 150 18.04 2.35 -2.04
C PHE A 150 19.47 2.85 -1.80
N THR A 151 19.68 4.05 -1.27
CA THR A 151 21.03 4.62 -1.14
C THR A 151 21.51 4.74 0.29
N HIS A 152 20.64 4.77 1.30
CA HIS A 152 21.03 4.92 2.72
C HIS A 152 21.94 3.80 3.28
N HIS A 153 22.19 2.72 2.53
CA HIS A 153 23.23 1.74 2.86
C HIS A 153 24.65 2.25 2.54
N PHE A 154 24.77 3.20 1.63
CA PHE A 154 26.03 3.77 1.13
C PHE A 154 26.24 5.22 1.57
N ILE A 155 25.15 5.96 1.82
CA ILE A 155 25.17 7.36 2.25
C ILE A 155 24.35 7.55 3.52
N MET A 156 24.41 8.75 4.10
CA MET A 156 23.60 9.10 5.27
C MET A 156 22.09 8.93 4.98
N ASP A 157 21.36 8.48 5.99
CA ASP A 157 19.91 8.33 5.91
C ASP A 157 19.18 9.67 6.10
N PHE A 158 18.59 10.20 5.03
CA PHE A 158 17.92 11.50 5.01
C PHE A 158 16.43 11.45 5.41
N ARG A 159 15.92 10.34 5.97
CA ARG A 159 14.49 10.17 6.32
C ARG A 159 13.90 11.35 7.09
N TRP A 160 14.58 11.86 8.12
CA TRP A 160 14.06 12.95 8.93
C TRP A 160 13.91 14.26 8.16
N ILE A 161 14.88 14.58 7.29
CA ILE A 161 14.81 15.75 6.42
C ILE A 161 13.64 15.60 5.44
N LEU A 162 13.48 14.42 4.83
CA LEU A 162 12.37 14.13 3.93
C LEU A 162 11.00 14.25 4.62
N ILE A 163 10.87 13.80 5.87
CA ILE A 163 9.65 13.96 6.67
C ILE A 163 9.31 15.43 6.86
N VAL A 164 10.29 16.26 7.24
CA VAL A 164 10.07 17.70 7.41
C VAL A 164 9.63 18.36 6.10
N LEU A 165 10.28 18.02 4.99
CA LEU A 165 9.91 18.52 3.66
C LEU A 165 8.48 18.11 3.26
N VAL A 166 8.08 16.86 3.51
CA VAL A 166 6.70 16.38 3.30
C VAL A 166 5.71 17.18 4.15
N LEU A 167 6.00 17.37 5.44
CA LEU A 167 5.12 18.12 6.34
C LEU A 167 4.92 19.56 5.84
N ILE A 168 5.97 20.21 5.37
CA ILE A 168 5.91 21.55 4.78
C ILE A 168 5.11 21.55 3.48
N LEU A 169 5.39 20.61 2.58
CA LEU A 169 4.78 20.53 1.25
C LEU A 169 3.27 20.31 1.34
N PHE A 170 2.82 19.40 2.21
CA PHE A 170 1.42 19.03 2.37
C PHE A 170 0.71 19.76 3.52
N ARG A 171 1.31 20.81 4.11
CA ARG A 171 0.75 21.52 5.28
C ARG A 171 -0.65 22.10 5.07
N LYS A 172 -0.98 22.46 3.82
CA LYS A 172 -2.29 23.02 3.42
C LYS A 172 -3.22 21.99 2.79
N THR A 173 -2.76 20.75 2.63
CA THR A 173 -3.48 19.70 1.91
C THR A 173 -4.35 18.90 2.87
N TYR A 174 -5.65 18.82 2.58
CA TYR A 174 -6.61 18.06 3.37
C TYR A 174 -7.26 16.97 2.54
N VAL A 175 -7.47 15.81 3.17
CA VAL A 175 -8.31 14.73 2.65
C VAL A 175 -9.68 14.83 3.26
N TYR A 176 -10.70 14.86 2.39
CA TYR A 176 -12.11 14.75 2.75
C TYR A 176 -12.60 13.34 2.45
N PHE A 177 -13.39 12.78 3.37
CA PHE A 177 -13.89 11.43 3.29
C PHE A 177 -15.32 11.34 3.84
N LYS A 178 -16.15 10.48 3.25
CA LYS A 178 -17.57 10.33 3.59
C LYS A 178 -17.84 9.04 4.37
N VAL A 179 -18.36 9.20 5.58
CA VAL A 179 -18.81 8.11 6.45
C VAL A 179 -20.32 8.22 6.60
N SER A 180 -21.06 7.24 6.05
CA SER A 180 -22.52 7.32 5.91
C SER A 180 -22.93 8.61 5.18
N SER A 181 -23.74 9.48 5.79
CA SER A 181 -24.12 10.79 5.26
C SER A 181 -23.18 11.93 5.68
N THR A 182 -22.23 11.69 6.59
CA THR A 182 -21.35 12.73 7.16
C THR A 182 -20.05 12.84 6.37
N GLN A 183 -19.70 14.06 5.97
CA GLN A 183 -18.40 14.37 5.37
C GLN A 183 -17.43 14.85 6.46
N LEU A 184 -16.30 14.16 6.58
CA LEU A 184 -15.22 14.45 7.53
C LEU A 184 -13.97 14.86 6.76
N LYS A 185 -13.01 15.49 7.46
CA LYS A 185 -11.72 15.87 6.88
C LYS A 185 -10.59 15.71 7.89
N MET A 186 -9.38 15.49 7.39
CA MET A 186 -8.15 15.55 8.19
C MET A 186 -6.98 16.06 7.33
N PRO A 187 -5.91 16.60 7.94
CA PRO A 187 -4.68 16.91 7.22
C PRO A 187 -4.16 15.65 6.51
N LEU A 188 -3.73 15.77 5.25
CA LEU A 188 -3.26 14.62 4.48
C LEU A 188 -2.03 13.97 5.12
N SER A 189 -1.10 14.78 5.64
CA SER A 189 0.07 14.29 6.37
C SER A 189 -0.28 13.48 7.62
N PHE A 190 -1.39 13.82 8.29
CA PHE A 190 -1.88 13.04 9.43
C PHE A 190 -2.43 11.69 8.98
N SER A 191 -3.14 11.65 7.84
CA SER A 191 -3.58 10.39 7.22
C SER A 191 -2.41 9.46 6.90
N PHE A 192 -1.29 10.00 6.41
CA PHE A 192 -0.08 9.20 6.14
C PHE A 192 0.45 8.55 7.42
N LEU A 193 0.48 9.29 8.54
CA LEU A 193 0.90 8.76 9.83
C LEU A 193 -0.03 7.65 10.34
N CYS A 194 -1.35 7.84 10.24
CA CYS A 194 -2.31 6.81 10.62
C CYS A 194 -2.11 5.52 9.80
N ILE A 195 -1.97 5.64 8.47
CA ILE A 195 -1.77 4.46 7.62
C ILE A 195 -0.43 3.80 7.92
N ALA A 196 0.65 4.57 8.09
CA ALA A 196 1.97 4.06 8.44
C ALA A 196 1.96 3.28 9.77
N PHE A 197 1.22 3.77 10.76
CA PHE A 197 1.03 3.06 12.02
C PHE A 197 0.34 1.69 11.82
N PHE A 198 -0.74 1.64 11.05
CA PHE A 198 -1.42 0.36 10.78
C PHE A 198 -0.59 -0.58 9.90
N ILE A 199 0.22 -0.06 8.96
CA ILE A 199 1.18 -0.87 8.19
C ILE A 199 2.26 -1.44 9.12
N TYR A 200 2.76 -0.65 10.07
CA TYR A 200 3.70 -1.15 11.08
C TYR A 200 3.11 -2.29 11.94
N LEU A 201 1.83 -2.18 12.34
CA LEU A 201 1.13 -3.28 13.02
C LEU A 201 1.02 -4.52 12.11
N ALA A 202 0.64 -4.32 10.85
CA ALA A 202 0.58 -5.37 9.84
C ALA A 202 1.94 -6.06 9.63
N GLU A 203 3.03 -5.31 9.62
CA GLU A 203 4.40 -5.84 9.53
C GLU A 203 4.77 -6.70 10.74
N ASN A 204 4.37 -6.29 11.95
CA ASN A 204 4.56 -7.13 13.14
C ASN A 204 3.77 -8.44 13.04
N ILE A 205 2.52 -8.38 12.57
CA ILE A 205 1.69 -9.57 12.35
C ILE A 205 2.30 -10.49 11.27
N ALA A 206 2.73 -9.93 10.14
CA ALA A 206 3.29 -10.69 9.03
C ALA A 206 4.62 -11.35 9.39
N SER A 207 5.55 -10.61 10.03
CA SER A 207 6.81 -11.17 10.53
C SER A 207 6.56 -12.22 11.61
N PHE A 208 5.58 -12.01 12.50
CA PHE A 208 5.19 -13.02 13.49
C PHE A 208 4.73 -14.31 12.81
N TYR A 209 3.93 -14.20 11.75
CA TYR A 209 3.52 -15.36 10.98
C TYR A 209 4.60 -15.90 10.03
N GLY A 210 5.80 -15.34 10.01
CA GLY A 210 6.92 -15.84 9.20
C GLY A 210 6.79 -15.55 7.71
N ALA A 211 6.17 -14.40 7.36
CA ALA A 211 6.19 -13.90 5.98
C ALA A 211 7.63 -13.67 5.51
N TRP A 212 8.42 -12.96 6.33
CA TRP A 212 9.86 -12.77 6.25
C TRP A 212 10.45 -12.74 7.66
N ALA A 213 11.78 -12.74 7.78
CA ALA A 213 12.48 -12.61 9.05
C ALA A 213 13.53 -11.49 8.99
N TYR A 214 13.51 -10.60 9.98
CA TYR A 214 14.62 -9.68 10.24
C TYR A 214 15.84 -10.43 10.82
N PRO A 215 17.07 -9.90 10.69
CA PRO A 215 18.28 -10.55 11.22
C PRO A 215 18.19 -10.89 12.72
N ASP A 216 17.54 -10.05 13.51
CA ASP A 216 17.31 -10.21 14.94
C ASP A 216 16.10 -11.11 15.28
N GLN A 217 15.37 -11.59 14.27
CA GLN A 217 14.22 -12.49 14.41
C GLN A 217 14.51 -13.94 14.01
N LEU A 218 15.73 -14.26 13.54
CA LEU A 218 16.07 -15.59 13.00
C LEU A 218 15.97 -16.72 14.04
N ILE A 219 16.22 -16.42 15.32
CA ILE A 219 16.16 -17.40 16.42
C ILE A 219 14.81 -17.35 17.13
N ALA A 220 14.33 -16.15 17.43
CA ALA A 220 13.07 -15.93 18.13
C ALA A 220 12.42 -14.65 17.63
N TRP A 221 11.09 -14.66 17.50
CA TRP A 221 10.37 -13.47 17.08
C TRP A 221 10.45 -12.37 18.14
N ARG A 222 10.66 -11.14 17.68
CA ARG A 222 10.61 -9.91 18.48
C ARG A 222 9.84 -8.84 17.72
N PRO A 223 9.17 -7.90 18.41
CA PRO A 223 8.53 -6.79 17.74
C PRO A 223 9.50 -6.03 16.85
N VAL A 224 9.05 -5.71 15.64
CA VAL A 224 9.84 -4.94 14.67
C VAL A 224 10.14 -3.56 15.25
N HIS A 225 11.34 -3.04 15.02
CA HIS A 225 11.75 -1.77 15.61
C HIS A 225 10.82 -0.60 15.22
N VAL A 226 10.44 0.22 16.21
CA VAL A 226 9.46 1.32 16.06
C VAL A 226 9.87 2.35 15.01
N SER A 227 11.17 2.49 14.72
CA SER A 227 11.65 3.34 13.63
C SER A 227 11.11 2.95 12.24
N LYS A 228 10.53 1.77 12.07
CA LYS A 228 9.87 1.39 10.82
C LYS A 228 8.62 2.23 10.55
N ILE A 229 8.00 2.82 11.57
CA ILE A 229 6.89 3.78 11.38
C ILE A 229 7.33 4.95 10.48
N THR A 230 8.54 5.48 10.65
CA THR A 230 9.03 6.57 9.78
C THR A 230 9.32 6.09 8.36
N SER A 231 9.75 4.84 8.20
CA SER A 231 9.90 4.21 6.89
C SER A 231 8.55 4.06 6.19
N TRP A 232 7.54 3.54 6.88
CA TRP A 232 6.18 3.39 6.32
C TRP A 232 5.51 4.73 6.05
N TYR A 233 5.75 5.74 6.89
CA TYR A 233 5.28 7.11 6.65
C TYR A 233 5.75 7.63 5.29
N LEU A 234 7.01 7.37 4.93
CA LEU A 234 7.55 7.82 3.66
C LEU A 234 7.14 6.91 2.48
N LEU A 235 7.07 5.59 2.67
CA LEU A 235 6.64 4.67 1.61
C LEU A 235 5.17 4.84 1.24
N VAL A 236 4.27 5.05 2.23
CA VAL A 236 2.84 5.22 1.95
C VAL A 236 2.55 6.47 1.12
N ILE A 237 3.40 7.50 1.25
CA ILE A 237 3.31 8.73 0.46
C ILE A 237 3.50 8.42 -1.02
N ILE A 238 4.52 7.64 -1.38
CA ILE A 238 4.74 7.20 -2.75
C ILE A 238 3.49 6.47 -3.25
N SER A 239 2.95 5.55 -2.44
CA SER A 239 1.77 4.77 -2.82
C SER A 239 0.54 5.63 -3.09
N ILE A 240 0.21 6.52 -2.17
CA ILE A 240 -0.97 7.38 -2.26
C ILE A 240 -0.81 8.38 -3.41
N ILE A 241 0.39 8.92 -3.63
CA ILE A 241 0.64 9.86 -4.71
C ILE A 241 0.49 9.17 -6.07
N ILE A 242 1.06 7.99 -6.28
CA ILE A 242 0.90 7.26 -7.55
C ILE A 242 -0.58 7.04 -7.85
N VAL A 243 -1.35 6.53 -6.88
CA VAL A 243 -2.78 6.29 -7.07
C VAL A 243 -3.55 7.61 -7.29
N ALA A 244 -3.26 8.64 -6.49
CA ALA A 244 -3.92 9.95 -6.60
C ALA A 244 -3.68 10.58 -7.98
N GLN A 245 -2.45 10.53 -8.49
CA GLN A 245 -2.13 11.08 -9.81
C GLN A 245 -2.86 10.33 -10.92
N LEU A 246 -2.90 8.99 -10.85
CA LEU A 246 -3.65 8.19 -11.82
C LEU A 246 -5.15 8.55 -11.79
N LYS A 247 -5.74 8.76 -10.61
CA LYS A 247 -7.14 9.17 -10.48
C LYS A 247 -7.38 10.59 -11.01
N PHE A 248 -6.49 11.56 -10.74
CA PHE A 248 -6.64 12.93 -11.26
C PHE A 248 -6.48 13.01 -12.77
N VAL A 249 -5.51 12.29 -13.36
CA VAL A 249 -5.33 12.21 -14.81
C VAL A 249 -6.58 11.61 -15.46
N LYS A 250 -7.12 10.52 -14.90
CA LYS A 250 -8.34 9.89 -15.41
C LYS A 250 -9.54 10.85 -15.38
N GLN A 251 -9.77 11.54 -14.26
CA GLN A 251 -10.84 12.54 -14.14
C GLN A 251 -10.71 13.66 -15.17
N LYS A 252 -9.49 14.16 -15.41
CA LYS A 252 -9.22 15.19 -16.43
C LYS A 252 -9.52 14.70 -17.85
N LEU A 253 -9.13 13.47 -18.17
CA LEU A 253 -9.40 12.85 -19.48
C LEU A 253 -10.90 12.64 -19.71
N GLU A 254 -11.61 12.12 -18.70
CA GLU A 254 -13.06 11.96 -18.73
C GLU A 254 -13.76 13.32 -18.97
N GLN A 255 -13.38 14.36 -18.22
CA GLN A 255 -13.95 15.70 -18.38
C GLN A 255 -13.67 16.30 -19.77
N THR A 256 -12.47 16.09 -20.31
CA THR A 256 -12.11 16.53 -21.66
C THR A 256 -12.95 15.81 -22.72
N SER A 257 -13.15 14.50 -22.57
CA SER A 257 -13.95 13.70 -23.50
C SER A 257 -15.44 14.08 -23.50
N VAL A 258 -15.99 14.43 -22.33
CA VAL A 258 -17.38 14.88 -22.19
C VAL A 258 -17.56 16.23 -22.89
N ASN A 259 -16.64 17.17 -22.66
CA ASN A 259 -16.67 18.48 -23.30
C ASN A 259 -16.58 18.37 -24.83
N ALA A 260 -15.67 17.52 -25.34
CA ALA A 260 -15.53 17.29 -26.78
C ALA A 260 -16.81 16.70 -27.43
N LYS A 261 -17.49 15.78 -26.75
CA LYS A 261 -18.78 15.21 -27.22
C LYS A 261 -19.90 16.24 -27.18
N SER A 262 -19.95 17.11 -26.17
CA SER A 262 -20.94 18.18 -26.12
C SER A 262 -20.77 19.19 -27.25
N GLU A 263 -19.53 19.55 -27.59
CA GLU A 263 -19.24 20.45 -28.72
C GLU A 263 -19.57 19.82 -30.08
N ALA A 264 -19.39 18.51 -30.23
CA ALA A 264 -19.72 17.78 -31.45
C ALA A 264 -21.24 17.58 -31.66
N THR A 265 -22.04 17.61 -30.58
CA THR A 265 -23.51 17.45 -30.64
C THR A 265 -24.23 18.79 -30.89
N LEU A 266 -23.54 19.90 -30.66
CA LEU A 266 -24.03 21.27 -30.91
C LEU A 266 -23.74 21.77 -32.34
N LYS A 267 -23.05 20.97 -33.16
CA LYS A 267 -22.79 21.21 -34.59
C LYS A 267 -23.66 20.28 -35.43
#